data_AF-A0AAD9X0E3-F1
#
_entry.id   AF-A0AAD9X0E3-F1
#
_cell.length_a   1.000
_cell.length_b   1.000
_cell.length_c   1.000
_cell.angle_alpha   90.00
_cell.angle_beta   90.00
_cell.angle_gamma   90.00
#
_symmetry.space_group_name_H-M   'P 1'
#
loop_
_entity.id
_entity.type
_entity.pdbx_description
1 polymer ?
#
loop_
_entity_poly.entity_id
_entity_poly.type
_entity_poly.pdbx_seq_one_letter_code
_entity_poly.pdbx_strand_id
1 'polypeptide(L)'
;MSGLRDEPNEGFRSRQVSCLIFFQKFWSLVGTKVTRVYQNDLNGRASVREFNNANVVLIPKIKNPSFVSDFIPISLCSVVYKIITKALANRLKDYLPSIITPNQSTFIPGSLIFDNVLVSFKTIHSISHRKKERKALWSLS
;
A
#
# COMPACT_ATOMS: atom_id res chain seq x y z
N MET A 1 -39.40 10.53 17.44
CA MET A 1 -39.10 10.06 16.07
C MET A 1 -37.61 9.82 15.92
N SER A 2 -37.19 8.60 15.67
CA SER A 2 -35.79 8.21 15.45
C SER A 2 -35.69 7.53 14.08
N GLY A 3 -35.04 8.18 13.11
CA GLY A 3 -34.91 7.66 11.76
C GLY A 3 -33.81 8.40 10.98
N LEU A 4 -33.23 7.69 10.00
CA LEU A 4 -32.21 8.17 9.06
C LEU A 4 -30.83 8.47 9.69
N ARG A 5 -30.15 7.37 10.08
CA ARG A 5 -28.69 7.26 9.94
C ARG A 5 -28.39 6.73 8.54
N ASP A 6 -28.25 7.62 7.56
CA ASP A 6 -27.65 7.25 6.28
C ASP A 6 -26.13 7.34 6.39
N GLU A 7 -25.48 6.19 6.59
CA GLU A 7 -24.02 6.05 6.57
C GLU A 7 -23.53 6.09 5.12
N PRO A 8 -22.82 7.15 4.65
CA PRO A 8 -22.38 7.24 3.27
C PRO A 8 -21.34 6.15 2.90
N ASN A 9 -20.72 5.53 3.90
CA ASN A 9 -19.63 4.57 3.75
C ASN A 9 -20.03 3.24 3.07
N GLU A 10 -21.28 2.77 3.27
CA GLU A 10 -21.77 1.51 2.70
C GLU A 10 -21.78 1.54 1.16
N GLY A 11 -22.16 2.68 0.56
CA GLY A 11 -22.21 2.86 -0.89
C GLY A 11 -20.82 2.78 -1.55
N PHE A 12 -19.78 3.34 -0.90
CA PHE A 12 -18.42 3.33 -1.43
C PHE A 12 -17.81 1.92 -1.45
N ARG A 13 -17.99 1.15 -0.37
CA ARG A 13 -17.50 -0.23 -0.29
C ARG A 13 -18.24 -1.11 -1.30
N SER A 14 -19.56 -0.97 -1.38
CA SER A 14 -20.41 -1.75 -2.29
C SER A 14 -20.05 -1.55 -3.77
N ARG A 15 -19.81 -0.31 -4.23
CA ARG A 15 -19.42 -0.04 -5.63
C ARG A 15 -18.07 -0.68 -6.01
N GLN A 16 -17.05 -0.58 -5.15
CA GLN A 16 -15.74 -1.18 -5.41
C GLN A 16 -15.81 -2.72 -5.44
N VAL A 17 -16.58 -3.33 -4.52
CA VAL A 17 -16.78 -4.78 -4.46
C VAL A 17 -17.52 -5.30 -5.69
N SER A 18 -18.57 -4.60 -6.15
CA SER A 18 -19.32 -4.98 -7.36
C SER A 18 -18.44 -5.06 -8.61
N CYS A 19 -17.60 -4.05 -8.86
CA CYS A 19 -16.67 -4.07 -9.99
C CYS A 19 -15.63 -5.19 -9.89
N LEU A 20 -15.13 -5.52 -8.69
CA LEU A 20 -14.21 -6.64 -8.50
C LEU A 20 -14.87 -7.99 -8.84
N ILE A 21 -16.12 -8.21 -8.41
CA ILE A 21 -16.89 -9.41 -8.73
C ILE A 21 -17.15 -9.51 -10.24
N PHE A 22 -17.41 -8.40 -10.93
CA PHE A 22 -17.51 -8.36 -12.39
C PHE A 22 -16.21 -8.83 -13.06
N PHE A 23 -15.05 -8.25 -12.71
CA PHE A 23 -13.77 -8.66 -13.30
C PHE A 23 -13.39 -10.11 -12.97
N GLN A 24 -13.78 -10.64 -11.82
CA GLN A 24 -13.59 -12.06 -11.48
C GLN A 24 -14.48 -12.98 -12.33
N LYS A 25 -15.80 -12.70 -12.42
CA LYS A 25 -16.74 -13.54 -13.18
C LYS A 25 -16.48 -13.52 -14.69
N PHE A 26 -16.13 -12.35 -15.24
CA PHE A 26 -15.94 -12.17 -16.68
C PHE A 26 -14.46 -12.19 -17.11
N TRP A 27 -13.55 -12.69 -16.26
CA TRP A 27 -12.10 -12.68 -16.52
C TRP A 27 -11.71 -13.36 -17.85
N SER A 28 -12.38 -14.46 -18.21
CA SER A 28 -12.18 -15.15 -19.49
C SER A 28 -12.44 -14.26 -20.71
N LEU A 29 -13.37 -13.30 -20.60
CA LEU A 29 -13.75 -12.37 -21.66
C LEU A 29 -12.92 -11.07 -21.65
N VAL A 30 -12.64 -10.51 -20.46
CA VAL A 30 -12.00 -9.20 -20.32
C VAL A 30 -10.48 -9.28 -20.09
N GLY A 31 -9.98 -10.39 -19.55
CA GLY A 31 -8.57 -10.56 -19.17
C GLY A 31 -7.62 -10.42 -20.35
N THR A 32 -7.95 -11.05 -21.49
CA THR A 32 -7.15 -10.94 -22.73
C THR A 32 -7.04 -9.48 -23.23
N LYS A 33 -8.13 -8.71 -23.13
CA LYS A 33 -8.15 -7.28 -23.48
C LYS A 33 -7.30 -6.46 -22.49
N VAL A 34 -7.44 -6.70 -21.18
CA VAL A 34 -6.65 -6.04 -20.13
C VAL A 34 -5.15 -6.32 -20.31
N THR A 35 -4.76 -7.58 -20.52
CA THR A 35 -3.37 -7.97 -20.76
C THR A 35 -2.82 -7.33 -22.04
N ARG A 36 -3.59 -7.30 -23.13
CA ARG A 36 -3.15 -6.69 -24.41
C ARG A 36 -2.96 -5.18 -24.29
N VAL A 37 -3.85 -4.46 -23.59
CA VAL A 37 -3.69 -3.02 -23.32
C VAL A 37 -2.41 -2.76 -22.53
N TYR A 38 -2.16 -3.55 -21.48
CA TYR A 38 -0.93 -3.42 -20.68
C TYR A 38 0.34 -3.78 -21.46
N GLN A 39 0.31 -4.82 -22.29
CA GLN A 39 1.43 -5.16 -23.18
C GLN A 39 1.71 -4.06 -24.22
N ASN A 40 0.66 -3.41 -24.76
CA ASN A 40 0.85 -2.30 -25.68
C ASN A 40 1.52 -1.09 -25.00
N ASP A 41 1.13 -0.80 -23.76
CA ASP A 41 1.72 0.27 -22.93
C ASP A 41 3.22 0.02 -22.65
N LEU A 42 3.57 -1.19 -22.18
CA LEU A 42 4.98 -1.59 -21.98
C LEU A 42 5.84 -1.52 -23.26
N ASN A 43 5.24 -1.80 -24.42
CA ASN A 43 5.91 -1.72 -25.72
C ASN A 43 5.89 -0.31 -26.34
N GLY A 44 5.43 0.72 -25.63
CA GLY A 44 5.35 2.11 -26.11
C GLY A 44 4.30 2.33 -27.22
N ARG A 45 3.37 1.40 -27.42
CA ARG A 45 2.33 1.42 -28.48
C ARG A 45 0.99 1.99 -28.02
N ALA A 46 0.82 2.23 -26.73
CA ALA A 46 -0.36 2.82 -26.11
C ALA A 46 0.06 3.55 -24.82
N SER A 47 -0.88 4.22 -24.16
CA SER A 47 -0.68 4.81 -22.84
C SER A 47 -1.86 4.50 -21.93
N VAL A 48 -1.62 3.89 -20.77
CA VAL A 48 -2.67 3.65 -19.76
C VAL A 48 -2.91 4.84 -18.84
N ARG A 49 -2.35 6.03 -19.13
CA ARG A 49 -2.50 7.24 -18.31
C ARG A 49 -3.95 7.61 -18.02
N GLU A 50 -4.85 7.42 -18.97
CA GLU A 50 -6.29 7.68 -18.79
C GLU A 50 -6.93 6.77 -17.72
N PHE A 51 -6.45 5.53 -17.57
CA PHE A 51 -6.88 4.62 -16.49
C PHE A 51 -6.26 4.95 -15.13
N ASN A 52 -5.22 5.81 -15.11
CA ASN A 52 -4.55 6.31 -13.91
C ASN A 52 -5.07 7.69 -13.46
N ASN A 53 -6.12 8.22 -14.10
CA ASN A 53 -6.86 9.37 -13.58
C ASN A 53 -7.59 8.96 -12.29
N ALA A 54 -6.90 9.09 -11.16
CA ALA A 54 -7.42 8.78 -9.85
C ALA A 54 -8.48 9.81 -9.44
N ASN A 55 -9.74 9.37 -9.28
CA ASN A 55 -10.79 10.25 -8.79
C ASN A 55 -10.64 10.39 -7.26
N VAL A 56 -10.29 11.58 -6.78
CA VAL A 56 -10.06 11.81 -5.35
C VAL A 56 -11.39 12.04 -4.64
N VAL A 57 -11.74 11.15 -3.71
CA VAL A 57 -12.91 11.29 -2.85
C VAL A 57 -12.44 11.69 -1.46
N LEU A 58 -13.07 12.72 -0.90
CA LEU A 58 -12.83 13.17 0.47
C LEU A 58 -13.76 12.42 1.43
N ILE A 59 -13.21 11.63 2.35
CA ILE A 59 -13.97 10.99 3.43
C ILE A 59 -13.81 11.83 4.71
N PRO A 60 -14.90 12.24 5.39
CA PRO A 60 -14.82 13.01 6.62
C PRO A 60 -14.26 12.17 7.78
N LYS A 61 -13.32 12.73 8.55
CA LYS A 61 -12.76 12.14 9.78
C LYS A 61 -13.71 12.30 10.97
N ILE A 62 -14.49 13.38 10.97
CA ILE A 62 -15.37 13.80 12.05
C ILE A 62 -16.79 14.03 11.53
N LYS A 63 -17.78 13.96 12.41
CA LYS A 63 -19.20 13.97 12.05
C LYS A 63 -19.64 15.24 11.30
N ASN A 64 -19.06 16.40 11.66
CA ASN A 64 -19.31 17.69 11.05
C ASN A 64 -17.95 18.33 10.66
N PRO A 65 -17.39 18.03 9.48
CA PRO A 65 -16.13 18.64 9.04
C PRO A 65 -16.34 20.12 8.70
N SER A 66 -15.45 21.00 9.18
CA SER A 66 -15.48 22.45 8.93
C SER A 66 -14.28 22.93 8.11
N PHE A 67 -13.17 22.18 8.15
CA PHE A 67 -11.93 22.50 7.47
C PHE A 67 -11.50 21.37 6.52
N VAL A 68 -10.70 21.70 5.51
CA VAL A 68 -10.16 20.70 4.56
C VAL A 68 -9.28 19.65 5.27
N SER A 69 -8.65 20.03 6.38
CA SER A 69 -7.91 19.12 7.29
C SER A 69 -8.77 18.02 7.89
N ASP A 70 -10.08 18.20 7.95
CA ASP A 70 -11.03 17.27 8.59
C ASP A 70 -11.41 16.11 7.66
N PHE A 71 -10.90 16.11 6.41
CA PHE A 71 -11.08 15.04 5.45
C PHE A 71 -9.81 14.19 5.28
N ILE A 72 -10.01 12.95 4.85
CA ILE A 72 -8.97 12.07 4.29
C ILE A 72 -9.19 12.00 2.78
N PRO A 73 -8.24 12.42 1.94
CA PRO A 73 -8.32 12.18 0.50
C PRO A 73 -8.02 10.71 0.21
N ILE A 74 -8.97 10.02 -0.42
CA ILE A 74 -8.81 8.66 -0.93
C ILE A 74 -8.82 8.69 -2.46
N SER A 75 -7.73 8.21 -3.06
CA SER A 75 -7.61 8.06 -4.51
C SER A 75 -8.36 6.82 -5.00
N LEU A 76 -9.45 7.01 -5.74
CA LEU A 76 -10.13 5.94 -6.45
C LEU A 76 -9.46 5.69 -7.81
N CYS A 77 -8.56 4.72 -7.85
CA CYS A 77 -7.97 4.22 -9.10
C CYS A 77 -8.84 3.13 -9.74
N SER A 78 -8.74 3.00 -11.08
CA SER A 78 -9.45 1.99 -11.87
C SER A 78 -9.11 0.56 -11.40
N VAL A 79 -10.10 -0.35 -11.41
CA VAL A 79 -9.88 -1.77 -11.09
C VAL A 79 -8.86 -2.40 -12.04
N VAL A 80 -8.82 -1.96 -13.31
CA VAL A 80 -7.80 -2.38 -14.29
C VAL A 80 -6.39 -1.98 -13.83
N TYR A 81 -6.22 -0.75 -13.34
CA TYR A 81 -4.94 -0.26 -12.81
C TYR A 81 -4.52 -1.03 -11.55
N LYS A 82 -5.45 -1.38 -10.67
CA LYS A 82 -5.20 -2.23 -9.50
C LYS A 82 -4.71 -3.63 -9.91
N ILE A 83 -5.33 -4.24 -10.93
CA ILE A 83 -4.93 -5.55 -11.47
C ILE A 83 -3.51 -5.50 -12.05
N ILE A 84 -3.21 -4.49 -12.88
CA ILE A 84 -1.87 -4.28 -13.47
C ILE A 84 -0.81 -4.09 -12.37
N THR A 85 -1.06 -3.18 -11.43
CA THR A 85 -0.14 -2.90 -10.31
C THR A 85 0.11 -4.14 -9.47
N LYS A 86 -0.93 -4.95 -9.22
CA LYS A 86 -0.79 -6.21 -8.46
C LYS A 86 0.00 -7.27 -9.23
N ALA A 87 -0.19 -7.37 -10.55
CA ALA A 87 0.59 -8.27 -11.40
C ALA A 87 2.08 -7.88 -11.43
N LEU A 88 2.39 -6.58 -11.52
CA LEU A 88 3.73 -6.03 -11.39
C LEU A 88 4.35 -6.34 -10.02
N ALA A 89 3.64 -6.04 -8.93
CA ALA A 89 4.12 -6.31 -7.58
C ALA A 89 4.39 -7.80 -7.34
N ASN A 90 3.54 -8.69 -7.88
CA ASN A 90 3.73 -10.13 -7.80
C ASN A 90 4.99 -10.59 -8.58
N ARG A 91 5.32 -9.98 -9.73
CA ARG A 91 6.58 -10.27 -10.46
C ARG A 91 7.81 -9.72 -9.75
N LEU A 92 7.72 -8.50 -9.19
CA LEU A 92 8.83 -7.88 -8.47
C LEU A 92 9.14 -8.58 -7.15
N LYS A 93 8.14 -9.22 -6.53
CA LYS A 93 8.28 -9.98 -5.27
C LYS A 93 9.42 -11.00 -5.33
N ASP A 94 9.62 -11.67 -6.46
CA ASP A 94 10.63 -12.74 -6.58
C ASP A 94 12.07 -12.20 -6.66
N TYR A 95 12.24 -10.97 -7.15
CA TYR A 95 13.53 -10.27 -7.22
C TYR A 95 13.81 -9.41 -5.97
N LEU A 96 12.76 -9.05 -5.23
CA LEU A 96 12.81 -8.19 -4.05
C LEU A 96 13.87 -8.63 -3.00
N PRO A 97 14.04 -9.92 -2.67
CA PRO A 97 15.05 -10.38 -1.69
C PRO A 97 16.50 -10.14 -2.10
N SER A 98 16.79 -9.98 -3.40
CA SER A 98 18.14 -9.68 -3.90
C SER A 98 18.47 -8.19 -3.96
N ILE A 99 17.44 -7.34 -3.92
CA ILE A 99 17.55 -5.88 -4.02
C ILE A 99 17.42 -5.21 -2.65
N ILE A 100 16.61 -5.78 -1.75
CA ILE A 100 16.34 -5.21 -0.43
C ILE A 100 17.35 -5.68 0.63
N THR A 101 18.02 -4.72 1.26
CA THR A 101 18.87 -4.93 2.44
C THR A 101 18.08 -5.56 3.60
N PRO A 102 18.64 -6.53 4.36
CA PRO A 102 17.93 -7.22 5.46
C PRO A 102 17.41 -6.32 6.59
N ASN A 103 17.82 -5.05 6.64
CA ASN A 103 17.33 -4.05 7.59
C ASN A 103 15.97 -3.42 7.21
N GLN A 104 15.43 -3.68 6.03
CA GLN A 104 14.19 -3.07 5.55
C GLN A 104 13.01 -4.04 5.71
N SER A 105 12.62 -4.30 6.96
CA SER A 105 11.56 -5.24 7.35
C SER A 105 10.13 -4.67 7.19
N THR A 106 9.91 -3.95 6.08
CA THR A 106 8.60 -3.41 5.69
C THR A 106 8.31 -3.79 4.25
N PHE A 107 7.10 -4.28 3.98
CA PHE A 107 6.64 -4.78 2.66
C PHE A 107 7.25 -6.10 2.15
N ILE A 108 8.12 -6.77 2.93
CA ILE A 108 8.55 -8.14 2.62
C ILE A 108 7.48 -9.13 3.14
N PRO A 109 6.98 -10.07 2.32
CA PRO A 109 6.05 -11.09 2.79
C PRO A 109 6.77 -12.04 3.75
N GLY A 110 6.36 -12.02 5.03
CA GLY A 110 6.98 -12.79 6.11
C GLY A 110 7.74 -11.94 7.12
N SER A 111 8.11 -10.69 6.80
CA SER A 111 8.64 -9.76 7.81
C SER A 111 7.50 -9.23 8.68
N LEU A 112 7.58 -9.47 9.98
CA LEU A 112 6.66 -8.93 10.97
C LEU A 112 7.10 -7.51 11.37
N ILE A 113 6.15 -6.67 11.77
CA ILE A 113 6.49 -5.34 12.32
C ILE A 113 7.42 -5.46 13.56
N PHE A 114 7.31 -6.58 14.29
CA PHE A 114 8.19 -6.96 15.38
C PHE A 114 9.67 -7.10 15.00
N ASP A 115 10.00 -7.42 13.74
CA ASP A 115 11.40 -7.53 13.30
C ASP A 115 12.09 -6.16 13.33
N ASN A 116 11.40 -5.10 12.90
CA ASN A 116 11.85 -3.71 13.00
C ASN A 116 12.13 -3.32 14.48
N VAL A 117 11.21 -3.69 15.37
CA VAL A 117 11.30 -3.42 16.81
C VAL A 117 12.47 -4.17 17.44
N LEU A 118 12.66 -5.45 17.09
CA LEU A 118 13.74 -6.29 17.60
C LEU A 118 15.12 -5.82 17.12
N VAL A 119 15.25 -5.44 15.85
CA VAL A 119 16.47 -4.82 15.31
C VAL A 119 16.77 -3.52 16.06
N SER A 120 15.78 -2.65 16.24
CA SER A 120 15.93 -1.39 17.00
C SER A 120 16.39 -1.64 18.44
N PHE A 121 15.80 -2.62 19.13
CA PHE A 121 16.18 -2.99 20.50
C PHE A 121 17.63 -3.51 20.57
N LYS A 122 18.03 -4.41 19.66
CA LYS A 122 19.41 -4.90 19.56
C LYS A 122 20.40 -3.77 19.31
N THR A 123 20.06 -2.80 18.46
CA THR A 123 20.90 -1.61 18.18
C THR A 123 21.05 -0.72 19.41
N ILE A 124 19.97 -0.39 20.10
CA ILE A 124 20.00 0.40 21.35
C ILE A 124 20.84 -0.30 22.42
N HIS A 125 20.64 -1.61 22.62
CA HIS A 125 21.41 -2.41 23.56
C HIS A 125 22.91 -2.41 23.23
N SER A 126 23.27 -2.60 21.96
CA SER A 126 24.66 -2.58 21.48
C SER A 126 25.34 -1.22 21.68
N ILE A 127 24.61 -0.12 21.48
CA ILE A 127 25.12 1.25 21.73
C ILE A 127 25.34 1.47 23.23
N SER A 128 24.42 0.98 24.07
CA SER A 128 24.53 1.07 25.54
C SER A 128 25.75 0.29 26.07
N HIS A 129 25.99 -0.92 25.58
CA HIS A 129 27.15 -1.74 25.96
C HIS A 129 28.47 -1.04 25.63
N ARG A 130 28.63 -0.56 24.38
CA ARG A 130 29.83 0.19 23.93
C ARG A 130 30.03 1.52 24.68
N LYS A 131 28.96 2.12 25.21
CA LYS A 131 29.05 3.33 26.06
C LYS A 131 29.53 2.99 27.47
N LYS A 132 29.16 1.82 28.01
CA LYS A 132 29.66 1.30 29.30
C LYS A 132 31.14 0.90 29.22
N GLU A 133 31.53 0.18 28.16
CA GLU A 133 32.92 -0.19 27.88
C GLU A 133 33.84 1.02 27.76
N ARG A 134 33.47 2.04 26.96
CA ARG A 134 34.25 3.29 26.88
C ARG A 134 34.38 3.98 28.23
N LYS A 135 33.30 4.08 29.02
CA LYS A 135 33.39 4.67 30.36
C LYS A 135 34.34 3.91 31.28
N ALA A 136 34.35 2.57 31.23
CA ALA A 136 35.26 1.74 32.02
C ALA A 136 36.73 1.93 31.59
N LEU A 137 37.00 1.99 30.27
CA LEU A 137 38.34 2.27 29.73
C LEU A 137 38.85 3.67 30.15
N TRP A 138 37.97 4.66 30.21
CA TRP A 138 38.33 6.04 30.58
C TRP A 138 38.49 6.24 32.10
N SER A 139 38.07 5.28 32.93
CA SER A 139 38.29 5.27 34.38
C SER A 139 39.51 4.43 34.81
N LEU A 140 40.26 3.89 33.85
CA LEU A 140 41.46 3.07 34.06
C LEU A 140 42.74 3.75 33.51
N SER A 141 42.64 5.03 33.15
CA SER A 141 43.72 5.91 32.67
C SER A 141 43.69 7.24 33.43
#